data_AF-A0A401STY1-F1
#
_entry.id   AF-A0A401STY1-F1
#
_cell.length_a   1.000
_cell.length_b   1.000
_cell.length_c   1.000
_cell.angle_alpha   90.00
_cell.angle_beta   90.00
_cell.angle_gamma   90.00
#
_symmetry.space_group_name_H-M   'P 1'
#
loop_
_entity.id
_entity.type
_entity.pdbx_description
1 polymer ?
#
loop_
_entity_poly.entity_id
_entity_poly.type
_entity_poly.pdbx_seq_one_letter_code
_entity_poly.pdbx_strand_id
1 'polypeptide(L)'
;MPGANLIPVCSWLQDIRNQRRYRQRRKAELVRLQQTYSGLISKTAFFEEQIDYYNQYIKTCMDNLASKGKVSKKPGDVKGKKSKQVSQRYTAARLHEKGVLLEIEDLNSNQFKNVIFDICPTEEVGDFEVKAKFMGVQMETFMLHYQDLLQLQYEGVAVMKLFDKAKVNVNLLIFLLNKKFYGK
;
A
#
# COMPACT_ATOMS: atom_id res chain seq x y z
N MET A 1 -58.09 64.54 -4.99
CA MET A 1 -57.04 64.66 -3.95
C MET A 1 -56.99 63.35 -3.17
N PRO A 2 -55.80 62.86 -2.82
CA PRO A 2 -55.38 61.48 -3.05
C PRO A 2 -55.79 60.51 -1.94
N GLY A 3 -56.19 59.30 -2.34
CA GLY A 3 -56.37 58.15 -1.45
C GLY A 3 -55.02 57.66 -0.97
N ALA A 4 -54.77 57.81 0.33
CA ALA A 4 -53.57 57.30 0.98
C ALA A 4 -53.61 55.76 0.98
N ASN A 5 -52.76 55.15 0.15
CA ASN A 5 -52.39 53.74 0.27
C ASN A 5 -51.62 53.56 1.59
N LEU A 6 -52.34 53.39 2.70
CA LEU A 6 -51.78 52.86 3.92
C LEU A 6 -51.47 51.38 3.67
N ILE A 7 -50.20 51.09 3.37
CA ILE A 7 -49.67 49.74 3.60
C ILE A 7 -49.97 49.43 5.07
N PRO A 8 -50.74 48.38 5.38
CA PRO A 8 -51.13 48.10 6.75
C PRO A 8 -49.85 47.90 7.56
N VAL A 9 -49.65 48.69 8.62
CA VAL A 9 -48.47 48.65 9.51
C VAL A 9 -48.14 47.21 9.95
N CYS A 10 -49.14 46.33 10.02
CA CYS A 10 -48.98 44.89 10.24
C CYS A 10 -48.16 44.15 9.17
N SER A 11 -48.28 44.46 7.87
CA SER A 11 -47.49 43.79 6.82
C SER A 11 -46.02 44.18 6.89
N TRP A 12 -45.72 45.46 7.17
CA TRP A 12 -44.36 45.95 7.31
C TRP A 12 -43.66 45.37 8.55
N LEU A 13 -44.37 45.27 9.68
CA LEU A 13 -43.87 44.60 10.88
C LEU A 13 -43.63 43.09 10.66
N GLN A 14 -44.49 42.45 9.87
CA GLN A 14 -44.33 41.04 9.48
C GLN A 14 -43.08 40.84 8.60
N ASP A 15 -42.82 41.73 7.65
CA ASP A 15 -41.62 41.70 6.81
C ASP A 15 -40.34 41.91 7.62
N ILE A 16 -40.32 42.85 8.56
CA ILE A 16 -39.16 43.08 9.45
C ILE A 16 -38.87 41.82 10.28
N ARG A 17 -39.92 41.16 10.81
CA ARG A 17 -39.78 39.92 11.59
C ARG A 17 -39.26 38.77 10.73
N ASN A 18 -39.75 38.64 9.49
CA ASN A 18 -39.25 37.66 8.53
C ASN A 18 -37.79 37.93 8.16
N GLN A 19 -37.42 39.18 7.89
CA GLN A 19 -36.04 39.56 7.54
C GLN A 19 -35.05 39.31 8.70
N ARG A 20 -35.49 39.50 9.95
CA ARG A 20 -34.71 39.11 11.14
C ARG A 20 -34.54 37.59 11.23
N ARG A 21 -35.60 36.81 11.02
CA ARG A 21 -35.54 35.34 10.98
C ARG A 21 -34.61 34.83 9.88
N TYR A 22 -34.67 35.40 8.68
CA TYR A 22 -33.75 35.05 7.58
C TYR A 22 -32.29 35.36 7.92
N ARG A 23 -32.01 36.50 8.56
CA ARG A 23 -30.65 36.84 9.01
C ARG A 23 -30.14 35.86 10.07
N GLN A 24 -30.98 35.47 11.03
CA GLN A 24 -30.63 34.49 12.05
C GLN A 24 -30.36 33.11 11.43
N ARG A 25 -31.21 32.64 10.51
CA ARG A 25 -31.01 31.38 9.79
C ARG A 25 -29.69 31.36 9.01
N ARG A 26 -29.42 32.41 8.23
CA ARG A 26 -28.16 32.54 7.48
C ARG A 26 -26.93 32.54 8.39
N LYS A 27 -26.99 33.23 9.53
CA LYS A 27 -25.88 33.22 10.51
C LYS A 27 -25.66 31.81 11.08
N ALA A 28 -26.73 31.10 11.44
CA ALA A 28 -26.63 29.74 11.97
C ALA A 28 -26.09 28.76 10.92
N GLU A 29 -26.52 28.87 9.66
CA GLU A 29 -25.98 28.08 8.55
C GLU A 29 -24.50 28.38 8.30
N LEU A 30 -24.10 29.65 8.32
CA LEU A 30 -22.71 30.04 8.14
C LEU A 30 -21.82 29.43 9.24
N VAL A 31 -22.26 29.48 10.50
CA VAL A 31 -21.55 28.83 11.61
C VAL A 31 -21.47 27.31 11.43
N ARG A 32 -22.56 26.66 11.01
CA ARG A 32 -22.57 25.21 10.72
C ARG A 32 -21.60 24.86 9.59
N LEU A 33 -21.56 25.65 8.53
CA LEU A 33 -20.62 25.47 7.42
C LEU A 33 -19.18 25.66 7.87
N GLN A 34 -18.89 26.67 8.69
CA GLN A 34 -17.56 26.87 9.27
C GLN A 34 -17.12 25.70 10.15
N GLN A 35 -18.00 25.18 11.00
CA GLN A 35 -17.73 24.00 11.83
C GLN A 35 -17.49 22.74 10.98
N THR A 36 -18.28 22.58 9.91
CA THR A 36 -18.12 21.47 8.97
C THR A 36 -16.77 21.59 8.26
N TYR A 37 -16.44 22.77 7.77
CA TYR A 37 -15.16 23.07 7.12
C TYR A 37 -13.96 22.82 8.06
N SER A 38 -14.02 23.29 9.30
CA SER A 38 -12.96 23.01 10.28
C SER A 38 -12.83 21.51 10.58
N GLY A 39 -13.96 20.80 10.70
CA GLY A 39 -13.95 19.35 10.88
C GLY A 39 -13.37 18.59 9.68
N LEU A 40 -13.64 19.06 8.46
CA LEU A 40 -13.01 18.54 7.24
C LEU A 40 -11.50 18.79 7.23
N ILE A 41 -11.04 20.00 7.55
CA ILE A 41 -9.60 20.30 7.65
C ILE A 41 -8.90 19.38 8.65
N SER A 42 -9.46 19.22 9.85
CA SER A 42 -8.87 18.35 10.87
C SER A 42 -8.79 16.89 10.41
N LYS A 43 -9.80 16.40 9.66
CA LYS A 43 -9.76 15.06 9.07
C LYS A 43 -8.68 14.95 7.99
N THR A 44 -8.58 15.95 7.10
CA THR A 44 -7.55 15.98 6.07
C THR A 44 -6.15 15.95 6.69
N ALA A 45 -5.89 16.83 7.66
CA ALA A 45 -4.60 16.88 8.36
C ALA A 45 -4.27 15.55 9.05
N PHE A 46 -5.25 14.89 9.68
CA PHE A 46 -5.04 13.58 10.28
C PHE A 46 -4.61 12.53 9.25
N PHE A 47 -5.27 12.48 8.09
CA PHE A 47 -4.88 11.52 7.04
C PHE A 47 -3.54 11.87 6.41
N GLU A 48 -3.20 13.15 6.27
CA GLU A 48 -1.87 13.59 5.84
C GLU A 48 -0.77 13.10 6.78
N GLU A 49 -0.95 13.24 8.10
CA GLU A 49 -0.01 12.70 9.10
C GLU A 49 0.12 11.18 9.02
N GLN A 50 -0.98 10.45 8.79
CA GLN A 50 -0.95 9.00 8.60
C GLN A 50 -0.16 8.60 7.36
N ILE A 51 -0.35 9.33 6.25
CA ILE A 51 0.37 9.12 5.00
C ILE A 51 1.87 9.40 5.21
N ASP A 52 2.21 10.49 5.90
CA ASP A 52 3.60 10.86 6.18
C ASP A 52 4.29 9.82 7.07
N TYR A 53 3.61 9.34 8.11
CA TYR A 53 4.13 8.27 8.97
C TYR A 53 4.40 6.99 8.18
N TYR A 54 3.45 6.58 7.33
CA TYR A 54 3.60 5.40 6.48
C TYR A 54 4.76 5.55 5.47
N ASN A 55 4.88 6.72 4.84
CA ASN A 55 5.97 7.04 3.91
C ASN A 55 7.34 7.01 4.61
N GLN A 56 7.44 7.54 5.84
CA GLN A 56 8.67 7.46 6.63
C GLN A 56 9.02 6.02 7.01
N TYR A 57 8.02 5.20 7.36
CA TYR A 57 8.21 3.78 7.62
C TYR A 57 8.75 3.03 6.39
N ILE A 58 8.15 3.22 5.21
CA ILE A 58 8.64 2.61 3.96
C ILE A 58 10.08 3.04 3.70
N LYS A 59 10.38 4.34 3.77
CA LYS A 59 11.74 4.86 3.54
C LYS A 59 12.75 4.21 4.48
N THR A 60 12.45 4.17 5.77
CA THR A 60 13.31 3.55 6.77
C THR A 60 13.49 2.05 6.50
N CYS A 61 12.44 1.36 6.08
CA CYS A 61 12.52 -0.05 5.69
C CYS A 61 13.45 -0.21 4.48
N MET A 62 13.23 0.56 3.42
CA MET A 62 14.02 0.50 2.17
C MET A 62 15.48 0.90 2.38
N ASP A 63 15.76 1.89 3.24
CA ASP A 63 17.12 2.28 3.62
C ASP A 63 17.84 1.17 4.40
N ASN A 64 17.11 0.45 5.27
CA ASN A 64 17.62 -0.74 5.94
C ASN A 64 17.90 -1.89 4.94
N LEU A 65 17.10 -2.02 3.88
CA LEU A 65 17.37 -2.96 2.79
C LEU A 65 18.63 -2.54 2.00
N ALA A 66 18.77 -1.25 1.66
CA ALA A 66 19.85 -0.74 0.82
C ALA A 66 21.22 -0.74 1.52
N SER A 67 21.25 -0.36 2.80
CA SER A 67 22.48 -0.31 3.61
C SER A 67 23.14 -1.69 3.72
N LYS A 68 22.35 -2.77 3.84
CA LYS A 68 22.86 -4.15 3.90
C LYS A 68 23.21 -4.76 2.54
N GLY A 69 22.51 -4.37 1.47
CA GLY A 69 22.86 -4.77 0.11
C GLY A 69 24.27 -4.31 -0.30
N LYS A 70 24.75 -3.18 0.24
CA LYS A 70 26.07 -2.61 -0.05
C LYS A 70 27.24 -3.28 0.70
N VAL A 71 27.00 -3.97 1.82
CA VAL A 71 28.08 -4.61 2.62
C VAL A 71 28.73 -5.79 1.89
N SER A 72 28.14 -6.27 0.79
CA SER A 72 28.76 -7.28 -0.07
C SER A 72 29.83 -6.72 -1.03
N LYS A 73 29.94 -5.40 -1.19
CA LYS A 73 30.98 -4.76 -2.01
C LYS A 73 32.12 -4.27 -1.11
N LYS A 74 33.11 -5.14 -0.88
CA LYS A 74 34.44 -4.68 -0.43
C LYS A 74 34.99 -3.70 -1.48
N PRO A 75 35.46 -2.50 -1.11
CA PRO A 75 36.10 -1.58 -2.05
C PRO A 75 37.53 -2.08 -2.27
N GLY A 76 37.81 -2.70 -3.43
CA GLY A 76 39.18 -3.13 -3.75
C GLY A 76 39.41 -3.99 -4.98
N ASP A 77 38.40 -4.62 -5.59
CA ASP A 77 38.66 -5.50 -6.75
C ASP A 77 38.34 -4.85 -8.09
N VAL A 78 39.42 -4.44 -8.75
CA VAL A 78 39.53 -4.05 -10.15
C VAL A 78 39.29 -5.29 -11.02
N LYS A 79 38.46 -5.14 -12.06
CA LYS A 79 38.22 -6.12 -13.15
C LYS A 79 37.54 -7.45 -12.77
N GLY A 80 36.26 -7.56 -13.17
CA GLY A 80 35.72 -8.80 -13.71
C GLY A 80 35.16 -9.82 -12.71
N LYS A 81 34.11 -9.46 -11.97
CA LYS A 81 33.07 -10.41 -11.51
C LYS A 81 31.90 -9.61 -10.94
N LYS A 82 30.78 -9.56 -11.69
CA LYS A 82 29.48 -9.15 -11.14
C LYS A 82 29.28 -10.00 -9.89
N SER A 83 29.26 -9.38 -8.70
CA SER A 83 28.94 -10.08 -7.45
C SER A 83 27.61 -10.79 -7.69
N LYS A 84 27.63 -12.12 -7.77
CA LYS A 84 26.42 -12.92 -8.00
C LYS A 84 25.43 -12.55 -6.91
N GLN A 85 24.46 -11.70 -7.25
CA GLN A 85 23.20 -11.63 -6.54
C GLN A 85 22.65 -13.06 -6.54
N VAL A 86 22.78 -13.75 -5.40
CA VAL A 86 22.56 -15.19 -5.33
C VAL A 86 21.05 -15.41 -5.40
N SER A 87 20.57 -15.75 -6.59
CA SER A 87 19.18 -16.16 -6.77
C SER A 87 18.86 -17.31 -5.83
N GLN A 88 17.70 -17.23 -5.18
CA GLN A 88 17.25 -18.23 -4.23
C GLN A 88 16.23 -19.12 -4.90
N ARG A 89 16.59 -20.39 -5.05
CA ARG A 89 15.73 -21.42 -5.63
C ARG A 89 14.96 -22.17 -4.56
N TYR A 90 13.64 -22.19 -4.68
CA TYR A 90 12.74 -22.92 -3.79
C TYR A 90 11.77 -23.79 -4.58
N THR A 91 11.64 -25.05 -4.19
CA THR A 91 10.54 -25.91 -4.65
C THR A 91 9.22 -25.43 -4.02
N ALA A 92 8.11 -25.50 -4.75
CA ALA A 92 6.80 -25.11 -4.22
C ALA A 92 6.44 -25.92 -2.95
N ALA A 93 6.80 -27.20 -2.92
CA ALA A 93 6.60 -28.04 -1.73
C ALA A 93 7.26 -27.45 -0.48
N ARG A 94 8.48 -26.90 -0.62
CA ARG A 94 9.23 -26.29 0.49
C ARG A 94 8.65 -24.94 0.91
N LEU A 95 8.09 -24.17 -0.03
CA LEU A 95 7.39 -22.94 0.31
C LEU A 95 6.06 -23.25 1.02
N HIS A 96 5.40 -24.34 0.62
CA HIS A 96 4.17 -24.81 1.23
C HIS A 96 4.38 -25.32 2.66
N GLU A 97 5.42 -26.13 2.90
CA GLU A 97 5.81 -26.57 4.25
C GLU A 97 6.12 -25.40 5.19
N LYS A 98 6.67 -24.30 4.66
CA LYS A 98 6.93 -23.08 5.42
C LYS A 98 5.70 -22.19 5.63
N GLY A 99 4.56 -22.54 5.03
CA GLY A 99 3.33 -21.74 5.02
C GLY A 99 3.41 -20.48 4.15
N VAL A 100 4.50 -20.27 3.40
CA VAL A 100 4.64 -19.14 2.48
C VAL A 100 3.70 -19.34 1.30
N LEU A 101 3.70 -20.52 0.69
CA LEU A 101 2.76 -20.91 -0.35
C LEU A 101 1.56 -21.62 0.29
N LEU A 102 0.34 -21.22 -0.03
CA LEU A 102 -0.88 -21.84 0.48
C LEU A 102 -1.42 -22.87 -0.52
N GLU A 103 -1.67 -22.42 -1.75
CA GLU A 103 -2.21 -23.28 -2.81
C GLU A 103 -1.79 -22.75 -4.18
N ILE A 104 -1.82 -23.63 -5.18
CA ILE A 104 -1.67 -23.28 -6.58
C ILE A 104 -2.92 -23.81 -7.29
N GLU A 105 -3.63 -22.93 -7.98
CA GLU A 105 -4.78 -23.28 -8.80
C GLU A 105 -4.37 -24.29 -9.89
N ASP A 106 -5.25 -25.26 -10.18
CA ASP A 106 -5.05 -26.36 -11.14
C ASP A 106 -3.91 -27.35 -10.81
N LEU A 107 -3.23 -27.23 -9.66
CA LEU A 107 -2.17 -28.16 -9.24
C LEU A 107 -2.46 -28.79 -7.88
N ASN A 108 -2.39 -30.12 -7.82
CA ASN A 108 -2.47 -30.87 -6.56
C ASN A 108 -1.15 -30.73 -5.77
N SER A 109 -1.22 -30.79 -4.43
CA SER A 109 -0.04 -30.69 -3.55
C SER A 109 1.06 -31.71 -3.89
N ASN A 110 0.70 -32.89 -4.42
CA ASN A 110 1.66 -33.92 -4.87
C ASN A 110 2.55 -33.47 -6.04
N GLN A 111 2.09 -32.50 -6.84
CA GLN A 111 2.81 -31.94 -7.98
C GLN A 111 3.71 -30.77 -7.59
N PHE A 112 3.61 -30.25 -6.36
CA PHE A 112 4.42 -29.12 -5.91
C PHE A 112 5.93 -29.41 -5.93
N LYS A 113 6.34 -30.69 -5.88
CA LYS A 113 7.74 -31.10 -6.06
C LYS A 113 8.31 -30.79 -7.44
N ASN A 114 7.44 -30.68 -8.46
CA ASN A 114 7.80 -30.41 -9.85
C ASN A 114 7.83 -28.91 -10.17
N VAL A 115 7.34 -28.06 -9.26
CA VAL A 115 7.33 -26.60 -9.39
C VAL A 115 8.52 -26.01 -8.64
N ILE A 116 9.26 -25.13 -9.29
CA ILE A 116 10.42 -24.44 -8.74
C ILE A 116 10.24 -22.94 -8.96
N PHE A 117 10.39 -22.17 -7.89
CA PHE A 117 10.44 -20.71 -7.92
C PHE A 117 11.90 -20.26 -7.76
N ASP A 118 12.41 -19.55 -8.74
CA ASP A 118 13.70 -18.86 -8.69
C ASP A 118 13.45 -17.39 -8.36
N ILE A 119 13.87 -16.94 -7.18
CA ILE A 119 13.76 -15.54 -6.75
C ILE A 119 15.11 -14.85 -7.00
N CYS A 120 15.14 -13.93 -7.95
CA CYS A 120 16.33 -13.18 -8.35
C CYS A 120 16.18 -11.72 -7.91
N PRO A 121 17.08 -11.17 -7.07
CA PRO A 121 17.06 -9.74 -6.78
C PRO A 121 17.55 -8.96 -8.00
N THR A 122 17.01 -7.77 -8.23
CA THR A 122 17.39 -6.87 -9.33
C THR A 122 18.40 -5.81 -8.89
N GLU A 123 18.84 -4.95 -9.81
CA GLU A 123 19.77 -3.86 -9.52
C GLU A 123 19.16 -2.81 -8.57
N GLU A 124 17.85 -2.60 -8.67
CA GLU A 124 17.08 -1.76 -7.75
C GLU A 124 16.78 -2.48 -6.43
N VAL A 125 16.95 -1.76 -5.32
CA VAL A 125 16.73 -2.30 -3.98
C VAL A 125 15.24 -2.47 -3.73
N GLY A 126 14.83 -3.68 -3.36
CA GLY A 126 13.44 -4.01 -3.05
C GLY A 126 12.69 -4.60 -4.25
N ASP A 127 13.31 -4.65 -5.43
CA ASP A 127 12.73 -5.30 -6.58
C ASP A 127 13.29 -6.72 -6.74
N PHE A 128 12.38 -7.64 -7.05
CA PHE A 128 12.66 -9.07 -7.17
C PHE A 128 11.98 -9.65 -8.40
N GLU A 129 12.75 -10.28 -9.26
CA GLU A 129 12.25 -11.07 -10.36
C GLU A 129 12.01 -12.50 -9.89
N VAL A 130 10.75 -12.93 -9.82
CA VAL A 130 10.33 -14.28 -9.44
C VAL A 130 10.00 -15.07 -10.70
N LYS A 131 10.76 -16.14 -10.97
CA LYS A 131 10.55 -17.04 -12.11
C LYS A 131 9.96 -18.35 -11.64
N ALA A 132 8.80 -18.71 -12.18
CA ALA A 132 8.19 -20.01 -11.96
C ALA A 132 8.61 -20.98 -13.07
N LYS A 133 9.13 -22.14 -12.66
CA LYS A 133 9.48 -23.25 -13.54
C LYS A 133 8.68 -24.48 -13.17
N PHE A 134 8.04 -25.12 -14.15
CA PHE A 134 7.36 -26.39 -13.98
C PHE A 134 8.08 -27.45 -14.80
N MET A 135 8.53 -28.52 -14.14
CA MET A 135 9.28 -29.61 -14.78
C MET A 135 10.50 -29.14 -15.60
N GLY A 136 11.14 -28.05 -15.19
CA GLY A 136 12.31 -27.47 -15.87
C GLY A 136 11.97 -26.42 -16.94
N VAL A 137 10.72 -26.29 -17.36
CA VAL A 137 10.25 -25.27 -18.30
C VAL A 137 9.87 -24.00 -17.54
N GLN A 138 10.42 -22.85 -17.95
CA GLN A 138 10.01 -21.55 -17.40
C GLN A 138 8.62 -21.21 -17.92
N MET A 139 7.67 -21.04 -17.00
CA MET A 139 6.28 -20.75 -17.33
C MET A 139 6.05 -19.24 -17.32
N GLU A 140 6.34 -18.62 -16.19
CA GLU A 140 6.00 -17.21 -15.95
C GLU A 140 7.11 -16.51 -15.17
N THR A 141 7.20 -15.21 -15.39
CA THR A 141 8.12 -14.31 -14.67
C THR A 141 7.28 -13.17 -14.11
N PHE A 142 7.44 -12.89 -12.83
CA PHE A 142 6.71 -11.85 -12.11
C PHE A 142 7.70 -10.90 -11.45
N MET A 143 7.48 -9.59 -11.62
CA MET A 143 8.23 -8.57 -10.91
C MET A 143 7.52 -8.28 -9.60
N LEU A 144 8.22 -8.51 -8.51
CA LEU A 144 7.75 -8.30 -7.15
C LEU A 144 8.44 -7.08 -6.57
N HIS A 145 7.65 -6.07 -6.26
CA HIS A 145 8.10 -4.87 -5.54
C HIS A 145 7.88 -5.07 -4.04
N TYR A 146 8.94 -4.89 -3.26
CA TYR A 146 8.87 -5.04 -1.80
C TYR A 146 7.92 -4.00 -1.17
N GLN A 147 7.79 -2.82 -1.79
CA GLN A 147 6.85 -1.78 -1.37
C GLN A 147 5.39 -2.24 -1.46
N ASP A 148 5.02 -2.96 -2.53
CA ASP A 148 3.67 -3.52 -2.68
C ASP A 148 3.36 -4.54 -1.59
N LEU A 149 4.36 -5.33 -1.17
CA LEU A 149 4.20 -6.26 -0.05
C LEU A 149 3.94 -5.54 1.27
N LEU A 150 4.67 -4.45 1.54
CA LEU A 150 4.45 -3.62 2.73
C LEU A 150 3.06 -2.96 2.72
N GLN A 151 2.60 -2.54 1.54
CA GLN A 151 1.25 -1.98 1.38
C GLN A 151 0.17 -3.02 1.66
N LEU A 152 0.27 -4.21 1.08
CA LEU A 152 -0.66 -5.30 1.36
C LEU A 152 -0.69 -5.66 2.86
N GLN A 153 0.47 -5.64 3.52
CA GLN A 153 0.55 -5.83 4.97
C GLN A 153 -0.16 -4.72 5.74
N TYR A 154 -0.01 -3.45 5.34
CA TYR A 154 -0.67 -2.30 5.97
C TYR A 154 -2.19 -2.34 5.80
N GLU A 155 -2.66 -2.73 4.61
CA GLU A 155 -4.09 -2.91 4.31
C GLU A 155 -4.71 -4.12 5.04
N GLY A 156 -3.89 -4.94 5.70
CA GLY A 156 -4.33 -6.15 6.40
C GLY A 156 -4.58 -7.35 5.47
N VAL A 157 -4.10 -7.28 4.24
CA VAL A 157 -4.20 -8.36 3.25
C VAL A 157 -3.13 -9.42 3.54
N ALA A 158 -3.54 -10.50 4.20
CA ALA A 158 -2.62 -11.58 4.57
C ALA A 158 -2.21 -12.49 3.38
N VAL A 159 -2.99 -12.52 2.31
CA VAL A 159 -2.81 -13.43 1.17
C VAL A 159 -2.79 -12.65 -0.13
N MET A 160 -1.77 -12.89 -0.95
CA MET A 160 -1.65 -12.36 -2.31
C MET A 160 -1.68 -13.50 -3.34
N LYS A 161 -2.07 -13.19 -4.56
CA LYS A 161 -1.93 -14.10 -5.70
C LYS A 161 -0.66 -13.74 -6.48
N LEU A 162 0.22 -14.72 -6.65
CA LEU A 162 1.30 -14.68 -7.63
C LEU A 162 0.86 -15.43 -8.88
N PHE A 163 1.20 -14.92 -10.06
CA PHE A 163 0.93 -15.59 -11.34
C PHE A 163 -0.57 -15.87 -11.59
N ASP A 164 -1.44 -15.08 -10.96
CA ASP A 164 -2.91 -15.26 -10.87
C ASP A 164 -3.43 -16.62 -10.37
N LYS A 165 -2.53 -17.56 -10.07
CA LYS A 165 -2.84 -18.96 -9.72
C LYS A 165 -2.30 -19.39 -8.36
N ALA A 166 -1.17 -18.83 -7.92
CA ALA A 166 -0.51 -19.25 -6.67
C ALA A 166 -0.84 -18.31 -5.51
N LYS A 167 -1.52 -18.80 -4.47
CA LYS A 167 -1.79 -18.03 -3.26
C LYS A 167 -0.63 -18.09 -2.28
N VAL A 168 -0.16 -16.93 -1.85
CA VAL A 168 1.02 -16.78 -1.00
C VAL A 168 0.71 -15.89 0.20
N ASN A 169 1.21 -16.26 1.36
CA ASN A 169 1.10 -15.46 2.58
C ASN A 169 2.10 -14.30 2.54
N VAL A 170 1.58 -13.06 2.59
CA VAL A 170 2.36 -11.83 2.46
C VAL A 170 3.40 -11.69 3.59
N ASN A 171 2.98 -11.91 4.85
CA ASN A 171 3.85 -11.75 6.01
C ASN A 171 5.02 -12.74 6.00
N LEU A 172 4.74 -14.00 5.65
CA LEU A 172 5.76 -15.04 5.59
C LEU A 172 6.67 -14.87 4.38
N LEU A 173 6.16 -14.31 3.27
CA LEU A 173 6.98 -13.94 2.12
C LEU A 173 7.96 -12.83 2.47
N ILE A 174 7.49 -11.75 3.10
CA ILE A 174 8.34 -10.66 3.62
C ILE A 174 9.41 -11.22 4.55
N PHE A 175 9.03 -12.10 5.48
CA PHE A 175 9.97 -12.76 6.38
C PHE A 175 11.03 -13.60 5.64
N LEU A 176 10.61 -14.36 4.62
CA LEU A 176 11.50 -15.18 3.81
C LEU A 176 12.51 -14.33 3.03
N LEU A 177 12.05 -13.23 2.42
CA LEU A 177 12.91 -12.28 1.71
C LEU A 177 13.92 -11.63 2.66
N ASN A 178 13.46 -11.15 3.82
CA ASN A 178 14.31 -10.56 4.85
C ASN A 178 15.39 -11.51 5.35
N LYS A 179 15.02 -12.77 5.61
CA LYS A 179 15.98 -13.79 6.06
C LYS A 179 17.03 -14.13 5.02
N LYS A 180 16.70 -14.05 3.73
CA LYS A 180 17.54 -14.60 2.65
C LYS A 180 18.37 -13.58 1.91
N PHE A 181 17.81 -12.40 1.68
CA PHE A 181 18.49 -11.34 0.93
C PHE A 181 19.05 -10.26 1.84
N TYR A 182 18.53 -10.12 3.07
CA TYR A 182 18.83 -8.97 3.94
C TYR A 182 19.34 -9.31 5.33
N GLY A 183 19.62 -10.59 5.61
CA GLY A 183 20.39 -11.07 6.76
C GLY A 183 20.05 -10.43 8.11
N LYS A 184 19.33 -11.15 8.96
CA LYS A 184 19.64 -11.15 10.39
C LYS A 184 20.46 -12.38 10.67
#